data_AF-N1UB68-F1
#
_entry.id   AF-N1UB68-F1
#
_cell.length_a   1.000
_cell.length_b   1.000
_cell.length_c   1.000
_cell.angle_alpha   90.00
_cell.angle_beta   90.00
_cell.angle_gamma   90.00
#
_symmetry.space_group_name_H-M   'P 1'
#
loop_
_entity.id
_entity.type
_entity.pdbx_description
1 polymer ?
#
loop_
_entity_poly.entity_id
_entity_poly.type
_entity_poly.pdbx_seq_one_letter_code
_entity_poly.pdbx_strand_id
1 'polypeptide(L)'
;MPLIYISDNKSIGSTNSDLTGSDSASSSPADVISSNSISSNSIPENSISENSISENSIPENSIPENSIPENSIPENSIPENSIPENSIPENSIPENMGIKILSHNVFLLPKMLPGWGNWGQNERAQRIVSSNYIQNQDVIVFDEAFDTDSRKILLEGVRSEYPYQTDVIGRTKKGWDATLGLYRFDAFTNGGVVIVSKWPIEEKIQHIFKEKGCGADFLSNKGFAYVRINKNGKKFHIIGTHVQAQDSSCANLGIVSRMNQFSEIRSFIDSKKFRRTKWF
;
A
#
# COMPACT_ATOMS: atom_id res chain seq x y z
N MET A 1 -10.03 -1.04 -7.12
CA MET A 1 -10.49 -1.21 -5.73
C MET A 1 -9.81 -0.20 -4.85
N PRO A 2 -10.47 0.32 -3.80
CA PRO A 2 -9.84 1.30 -2.92
C PRO A 2 -9.03 0.56 -1.85
N LEU A 3 -7.71 0.71 -1.92
CA LEU A 3 -6.79 0.36 -0.85
C LEU A 3 -6.24 1.67 -0.29
N ILE A 4 -6.26 1.85 1.03
CA ILE A 4 -5.68 3.03 1.68
C ILE A 4 -4.58 2.56 2.63
N TYR A 5 -3.43 3.21 2.55
CA TYR A 5 -2.26 2.87 3.35
C TYR A 5 -1.56 4.13 3.88
N ILE A 6 -1.08 4.03 5.13
CA ILE A 6 -0.37 5.10 5.84
C ILE A 6 0.82 4.48 6.61
N SER A 7 2.01 5.07 6.51
CA SER A 7 3.18 4.71 7.33
C SER A 7 3.51 5.77 8.35
N ASP A 8 3.92 5.36 9.55
CA ASP A 8 4.55 6.25 10.51
C ASP A 8 6.00 6.54 10.05
N ASN A 9 6.28 7.78 9.64
CA ASN A 9 7.66 8.23 9.43
C ASN A 9 8.22 8.75 10.75
N LYS A 10 9.23 8.05 11.30
CA LYS A 10 10.02 8.55 12.44
C LYS A 10 11.29 9.21 11.89
N SER A 11 11.29 10.54 11.80
CA SER A 11 12.53 11.30 11.59
C SER A 11 13.36 11.25 12.89
N ILE A 12 14.65 10.91 12.76
CA ILE A 12 15.63 10.95 13.84
C ILE A 12 16.30 12.32 13.79
N GLY A 13 16.00 13.15 14.80
CA GLY A 13 16.80 14.24 15.38
C GLY A 13 17.53 15.26 14.49
N SER A 14 17.13 16.53 14.60
CA SER A 14 18.06 17.61 14.91
C SER A 14 17.30 18.75 15.60
N THR A 15 17.81 19.16 16.76
CA THR A 15 17.39 20.29 17.58
C THR A 15 17.55 21.62 16.84
N ASN A 16 16.62 22.56 17.02
CA ASN A 16 16.95 23.94 17.38
C ASN A 16 15.72 24.70 17.88
N SER A 17 16.04 25.66 18.72
CA SER A 17 15.25 26.35 19.73
C SER A 17 14.45 27.56 19.24
N ASP A 18 13.67 28.10 20.19
CA ASP A 18 13.13 29.48 20.31
C ASP A 18 11.76 29.77 19.65
N LEU A 19 10.66 29.87 20.44
CA LEU A 19 10.19 30.96 21.34
C LEU A 19 9.63 32.17 20.54
N THR A 20 8.30 32.24 20.28
CA THR A 20 7.18 32.90 21.04
C THR A 20 6.82 34.33 20.61
N GLY A 21 5.52 34.59 20.42
CA GLY A 21 4.82 35.91 20.40
C GLY A 21 3.86 36.09 19.20
N SER A 22 2.53 35.88 19.31
CA SER A 22 1.44 36.85 19.65
C SER A 22 1.39 38.09 18.72
N ASP A 23 0.29 38.61 18.16
CA ASP A 23 -1.15 38.49 18.38
C ASP A 23 -1.94 39.14 17.19
N SER A 24 -3.15 38.63 16.95
CA SER A 24 -4.43 39.24 16.51
C SER A 24 -4.58 40.35 15.43
N ALA A 25 -5.54 40.08 14.52
CA ALA A 25 -6.72 40.90 14.14
C ALA A 25 -6.80 41.64 12.77
N SER A 26 -7.76 41.15 11.97
CA SER A 26 -8.76 41.80 11.09
C SER A 26 -8.39 42.94 10.12
N SER A 27 -8.70 42.75 8.83
CA SER A 27 -9.84 43.42 8.14
C SER A 27 -9.78 43.18 6.62
N SER A 28 -10.95 42.94 6.02
CA SER A 28 -11.23 43.13 4.58
C SER A 28 -11.95 44.49 4.42
N PRO A 29 -11.96 45.13 3.23
CA PRO A 29 -12.81 44.70 2.13
C PRO A 29 -12.20 44.89 0.72
N ALA A 30 -12.98 44.45 -0.27
CA ALA A 30 -12.68 44.27 -1.69
C ALA A 30 -12.49 45.57 -2.50
N ASP A 31 -11.79 45.44 -3.64
CA ASP A 31 -12.11 46.15 -4.88
C ASP A 31 -11.73 45.32 -6.12
N VAL A 32 -12.60 45.40 -7.13
CA VAL A 32 -12.60 44.70 -8.42
C VAL A 32 -12.09 45.67 -9.50
N ILE A 33 -11.31 45.20 -10.50
CA ILE A 33 -11.48 45.48 -11.96
C ILE A 33 -10.36 44.83 -12.82
N SER A 34 -10.86 44.12 -13.85
CA SER A 34 -10.37 43.78 -15.20
C SER A 34 -9.05 43.04 -15.49
N SER A 35 -9.26 41.81 -16.02
CA SER A 35 -8.72 41.23 -17.27
C SER A 35 -7.29 41.53 -17.72
N ASN A 36 -6.47 40.48 -17.83
CA ASN A 36 -5.64 40.27 -19.01
C ASN A 36 -5.41 38.76 -19.27
N SER A 37 -5.86 38.34 -20.44
CA SER A 37 -5.57 37.08 -21.12
C SER A 37 -4.11 37.00 -21.52
N ILE A 38 -3.43 35.88 -21.27
CA ILE A 38 -2.16 35.56 -21.94
C ILE A 38 -2.31 34.25 -22.70
N SER A 39 -2.05 34.43 -23.99
CA SER A 39 -2.16 33.55 -25.14
C SER A 39 -1.23 32.33 -25.10
N SER A 40 -1.80 31.20 -25.52
CA SER A 40 -1.11 30.10 -26.20
C SER A 40 -0.37 30.60 -27.44
N ASN A 41 0.93 30.31 -27.56
CA ASN A 41 1.62 30.34 -28.85
C ASN A 41 2.28 28.99 -29.12
N SER A 42 2.02 28.51 -30.32
CA SER A 42 2.31 27.20 -30.89
C SER A 42 3.21 27.38 -32.12
N ILE A 43 4.19 26.45 -32.28
CA ILE A 43 4.73 25.87 -33.55
C ILE A 43 5.63 26.82 -34.39
N PRO A 44 6.69 26.38 -35.15
CA PRO A 44 6.85 25.07 -35.83
C PRO A 44 8.21 24.34 -35.78
N GLU A 45 8.13 23.10 -36.29
CA GLU A 45 9.19 22.18 -36.72
C GLU A 45 9.90 22.56 -38.04
N ASN A 46 11.09 21.95 -38.19
CA ASN A 46 11.82 21.49 -39.40
C ASN A 46 12.74 22.43 -40.19
N SER A 47 14.04 22.10 -40.18
CA SER A 47 14.84 21.79 -41.39
C SER A 47 16.21 21.13 -41.06
N ILE A 48 16.64 20.26 -41.98
CA ILE A 48 17.70 19.21 -41.99
C ILE A 48 19.10 19.84 -42.20
N SER A 49 20.23 19.32 -41.67
CA SER A 49 21.17 18.48 -42.47
C SER A 49 22.30 17.80 -41.67
N GLU A 50 22.82 16.76 -42.34
CA GLU A 50 23.68 15.62 -41.98
C GLU A 50 25.11 15.94 -41.50
N ASN A 51 25.70 15.01 -40.73
CA ASN A 51 26.89 14.27 -41.20
C ASN A 51 27.17 13.00 -40.36
N SER A 52 27.51 11.96 -41.13
CA SER A 52 28.00 10.60 -40.86
C SER A 52 29.07 10.49 -39.75
N ILE A 53 29.27 9.35 -39.07
CA ILE A 53 29.94 8.13 -39.58
C ILE A 53 29.56 6.93 -38.68
N SER A 54 29.32 5.79 -39.33
CA SER A 54 29.04 4.48 -38.73
C SER A 54 30.22 3.51 -38.83
N GLU A 55 30.26 2.59 -37.86
CA GLU A 55 30.76 1.20 -37.87
C GLU A 55 32.17 0.83 -37.33
N ASN A 56 32.07 0.00 -36.27
CA ASN A 56 32.73 -1.31 -36.05
C ASN A 56 34.24 -1.42 -35.79
N SER A 57 34.58 -1.92 -34.59
CA SER A 57 35.10 -3.29 -34.32
C SER A 57 36.15 -3.35 -33.20
N ILE A 58 35.90 -4.21 -32.21
CA ILE A 58 36.86 -4.65 -31.18
C ILE A 58 37.60 -5.87 -31.73
N PRO A 59 38.90 -6.02 -31.46
CA PRO A 59 39.38 -7.33 -31.02
C PRO A 59 40.28 -7.28 -29.77
N GLU A 60 40.09 -8.31 -28.95
CA GLU A 60 40.94 -8.73 -27.84
C GLU A 60 42.39 -8.95 -28.28
N ASN A 61 43.36 -8.65 -27.39
CA ASN A 61 44.58 -9.45 -27.31
C ASN A 61 45.35 -9.25 -25.99
N SER A 62 45.40 -10.34 -25.23
CA SER A 62 46.58 -10.93 -24.56
C SER A 62 47.40 -10.11 -23.56
N ILE A 63 47.24 -10.50 -22.28
CA ILE A 63 48.24 -10.40 -21.20
C ILE A 63 49.49 -11.20 -21.59
N PRO A 64 50.70 -10.66 -21.35
CA PRO A 64 51.86 -11.50 -21.05
C PRO A 64 52.27 -11.36 -19.58
N GLU A 65 52.34 -12.50 -18.89
CA GLU A 65 53.05 -12.68 -17.62
C GLU A 65 54.57 -12.60 -17.81
N ASN A 66 55.24 -12.39 -16.67
CA ASN A 66 56.69 -12.49 -16.40
C ASN A 66 57.52 -11.24 -16.66
N SER A 67 57.98 -10.57 -15.59
CA SER A 67 59.21 -10.99 -14.88
C SER A 67 59.63 -9.92 -13.86
N ILE A 68 59.70 -10.27 -12.58
CA ILE A 68 60.47 -9.54 -11.57
C ILE A 68 61.94 -9.98 -11.71
N PRO A 69 62.90 -9.05 -11.65
CA PRO A 69 64.12 -9.30 -10.87
C PRO A 69 64.32 -8.26 -9.76
N GLU A 70 64.81 -8.78 -8.64
CA GLU A 70 65.06 -8.15 -7.35
C GLU A 70 66.18 -7.09 -7.34
N ASN A 71 66.19 -6.33 -6.25
CA ASN A 71 67.29 -5.58 -5.62
C ASN A 71 67.55 -4.14 -6.05
N SER A 72 66.96 -3.21 -5.29
CA SER A 72 67.74 -2.17 -4.56
C SER A 72 66.85 -1.39 -3.58
N ILE A 73 66.98 -1.71 -2.30
CA ILE A 73 66.70 -0.76 -1.20
C ILE A 73 68.01 -0.62 -0.43
N PRO A 74 68.44 0.61 -0.10
CA PRO A 74 68.65 0.89 1.32
C PRO A 74 68.10 2.25 1.80
N GLU A 75 67.29 2.15 2.86
CA GLU A 75 67.19 2.94 4.11
C GLU A 75 67.47 4.45 4.13
N ASN A 76 66.43 5.27 4.41
CA ASN A 76 66.17 5.86 5.75
C ASN A 76 65.21 7.07 5.68
N SER A 77 63.98 6.93 6.20
CA SER A 77 63.32 7.94 7.08
C SER A 77 62.13 7.28 7.80
N ILE A 78 61.94 7.65 9.06
CA ILE A 78 61.27 6.87 10.13
C ILE A 78 59.73 7.15 10.17
N PRO A 79 58.92 6.61 11.10
CA PRO A 79 57.69 5.87 10.79
C PRO A 79 56.42 6.61 11.25
N GLU A 80 55.26 6.37 10.62
CA GLU A 80 53.99 6.66 11.28
C GLU A 80 53.01 5.49 11.10
N ASN A 81 52.64 4.94 12.25
CA ASN A 81 51.58 3.97 12.53
C ASN A 81 50.56 3.82 11.39
N SER A 82 50.59 2.67 10.73
CA SER A 82 49.44 2.13 10.01
C SER A 82 48.30 1.93 11.02
N ILE A 83 47.36 2.87 11.02
CA ILE A 83 46.05 2.70 11.62
C ILE A 83 45.49 1.38 11.06
N PRO A 84 45.11 0.39 11.89
CA PRO A 84 44.45 -0.79 11.38
C PRO A 84 43.20 -0.32 10.64
N GLU A 85 42.98 -0.82 9.43
CA GLU A 85 41.68 -0.75 8.77
C GLU A 85 40.65 -1.42 9.69
N ASN A 86 40.11 -0.64 10.65
CA ASN A 86 38.80 -0.90 11.19
C ASN A 86 37.87 -0.75 10.00
N SER A 87 37.58 -1.88 9.37
CA SER A 87 36.41 -2.11 8.55
C SER A 87 35.24 -1.40 9.21
N ILE A 88 34.92 -0.21 8.72
CA ILE A 88 33.66 0.45 9.00
C ILE A 88 32.63 -0.62 8.63
N PRO A 89 31.77 -1.09 9.55
CA PRO A 89 30.68 -1.95 9.15
C PRO A 89 29.96 -1.14 8.08
N GLU A 90 29.87 -1.67 6.86
CA GLU A 90 28.91 -1.17 5.90
C GLU A 90 27.59 -1.10 6.65
N ASN A 91 27.21 0.11 7.07
CA ASN A 91 25.85 0.41 7.43
C ASN A 91 25.10 0.14 6.14
N SER A 92 24.63 -1.10 6.03
CA SER A 92 23.74 -1.60 5.00
C SER A 92 22.75 -0.48 4.75
N ILE A 93 22.85 0.11 3.56
CA ILE A 93 21.86 1.02 3.00
C ILE A 93 20.50 0.42 3.38
N PRO A 94 19.64 1.12 4.15
CA PRO A 94 18.50 0.46 4.77
C PRO A 94 17.68 -0.21 3.68
N GLU A 95 17.55 -1.54 3.79
CA GLU A 95 16.67 -2.33 2.95
C GLU A 95 15.36 -1.55 2.78
N ASN A 96 14.95 -1.37 1.53
CA ASN A 96 13.79 -0.59 1.13
C ASN A 96 12.65 -0.67 2.17
N MET A 97 12.49 0.40 2.95
CA MET A 97 11.46 0.56 4.00
C MET A 97 10.04 0.67 3.43
N GLY A 98 9.85 0.40 2.14
CA GLY A 98 8.55 0.30 1.48
C GLY A 98 7.80 -0.97 1.87
N ILE A 99 6.50 -0.96 1.59
CA ILE A 99 5.61 -2.11 1.75
C ILE A 99 5.01 -2.46 0.38
N LYS A 100 4.99 -3.75 0.04
CA LYS A 100 4.32 -4.26 -1.15
C LYS A 100 2.94 -4.76 -0.79
N ILE A 101 1.90 -4.10 -1.31
CA ILE A 101 0.52 -4.48 -1.04
C ILE A 101 -0.17 -4.83 -2.35
N LEU A 102 -0.79 -6.01 -2.37
CA LEU A 102 -1.70 -6.42 -3.42
C LEU A 102 -3.14 -6.26 -2.95
N SER A 103 -4.03 -5.77 -3.82
CA SER A 103 -5.47 -5.78 -3.60
C SER A 103 -6.12 -6.53 -4.76
N HIS A 104 -6.98 -7.49 -4.46
CA HIS A 104 -7.63 -8.31 -5.47
C HIS A 104 -9.07 -8.64 -5.09
N ASN A 105 -10.01 -8.28 -5.97
CA ASN A 105 -11.36 -8.81 -5.96
C ASN A 105 -11.34 -10.27 -6.42
N VAL A 106 -11.57 -11.22 -5.53
CA VAL A 106 -11.48 -12.65 -5.85
C VAL A 106 -12.79 -13.25 -6.37
N PHE A 107 -13.88 -12.47 -6.40
CA PHE A 107 -15.19 -12.90 -6.90
C PHE A 107 -15.64 -14.27 -6.32
N LEU A 108 -15.40 -14.53 -5.03
CA LEU A 108 -15.80 -15.77 -4.37
C LEU A 108 -17.20 -15.62 -3.79
N LEU A 109 -18.17 -15.39 -4.68
CA LEU A 109 -19.57 -15.15 -4.35
C LEU A 109 -20.22 -16.33 -3.59
N PRO A 110 -21.18 -16.09 -2.67
CA PRO A 110 -21.92 -17.16 -2.00
C PRO A 110 -22.64 -18.05 -3.01
N LYS A 111 -22.40 -19.36 -2.94
CA LYS A 111 -23.03 -20.35 -3.85
C LYS A 111 -24.55 -20.49 -3.63
N MET A 112 -25.03 -20.12 -2.44
CA MET A 112 -26.43 -20.33 -2.04
C MET A 112 -27.37 -19.17 -2.44
N LEU A 113 -26.86 -18.11 -3.08
CA LEU A 113 -27.70 -17.01 -3.55
C LEU A 113 -28.39 -17.35 -4.89
N PRO A 114 -29.70 -17.09 -5.03
CA PRO A 114 -30.42 -17.28 -6.28
C PRO A 114 -29.77 -16.51 -7.43
N GLY A 115 -29.52 -17.19 -8.55
CA GLY A 115 -28.87 -16.61 -9.73
C GLY A 115 -27.33 -16.49 -9.64
N TRP A 116 -26.73 -16.81 -8.49
CA TRP A 116 -25.28 -16.65 -8.27
C TRP A 116 -24.51 -17.97 -8.41
N GLY A 117 -25.16 -19.13 -8.32
CA GLY A 117 -24.68 -20.41 -8.87
C GLY A 117 -23.23 -20.83 -8.54
N ASN A 118 -22.76 -21.83 -9.29
CA ASN A 118 -21.39 -22.30 -9.23
C ASN A 118 -20.56 -21.61 -10.33
N TRP A 119 -19.68 -20.69 -9.92
CA TRP A 119 -18.72 -19.99 -10.79
C TRP A 119 -17.31 -20.58 -10.68
N GLY A 120 -17.20 -21.85 -10.28
CA GLY A 120 -15.91 -22.49 -10.02
C GLY A 120 -15.15 -21.83 -8.87
N GLN A 121 -15.85 -21.34 -7.83
CA GLN A 121 -15.24 -20.56 -6.74
C GLN A 121 -14.08 -21.32 -6.07
N ASN A 122 -14.27 -22.60 -5.77
CA ASN A 122 -13.22 -23.44 -5.16
C ASN A 122 -12.00 -23.60 -6.09
N GLU A 123 -12.26 -23.85 -7.38
CA GLU A 123 -11.20 -24.01 -8.38
C GLU A 123 -10.41 -22.70 -8.56
N ARG A 124 -11.12 -21.56 -8.64
CA ARG A 124 -10.47 -20.24 -8.70
C ARG A 124 -9.67 -19.93 -7.45
N ALA A 125 -10.16 -20.28 -6.26
CA ALA A 125 -9.39 -20.12 -5.02
C ALA A 125 -8.06 -20.91 -5.08
N GLN A 126 -8.08 -22.15 -5.56
CA GLN A 126 -6.86 -22.94 -5.77
C GLN A 126 -5.92 -22.31 -6.80
N ARG A 127 -6.47 -21.86 -7.94
CA ARG A 127 -5.68 -21.22 -9.01
C ARG A 127 -5.05 -19.89 -8.55
N ILE A 128 -5.76 -19.11 -7.73
CA ILE A 128 -5.23 -17.90 -7.11
C ILE A 128 -4.05 -18.27 -6.19
N VAL A 129 -4.23 -19.26 -5.30
CA VAL A 129 -3.16 -19.72 -4.39
C VAL A 129 -1.91 -20.17 -5.15
N SER A 130 -2.06 -20.83 -6.29
CA SER A 130 -0.93 -21.31 -7.10
C SER A 130 -0.33 -20.26 -8.04
N SER A 131 -0.87 -19.03 -8.07
CA SER A 131 -0.45 -18.01 -9.03
C SER A 131 0.76 -17.21 -8.56
N ASN A 132 1.59 -16.77 -9.50
CA ASN A 132 2.81 -16.02 -9.17
C ASN A 132 2.53 -14.59 -8.69
N TYR A 133 1.39 -13.98 -9.08
CA TYR A 133 1.12 -12.58 -8.76
C TYR A 133 0.81 -12.33 -7.28
N ILE A 134 0.32 -13.36 -6.57
CA ILE A 134 0.06 -13.27 -5.13
C ILE A 134 1.33 -13.50 -4.29
N GLN A 135 2.40 -14.03 -4.88
CA GLN A 135 3.66 -14.27 -4.18
C GLN A 135 4.42 -12.96 -3.98
N ASN A 136 5.38 -12.95 -3.05
CA ASN A 136 6.32 -11.85 -2.86
C ASN A 136 5.67 -10.51 -2.46
N GLN A 137 4.41 -10.51 -2.02
CA GLN A 137 3.77 -9.35 -1.38
C GLN A 137 4.10 -9.31 0.11
N ASP A 138 4.09 -8.13 0.74
CA ASP A 138 4.12 -8.03 2.21
C ASP A 138 2.72 -8.26 2.80
N VAL A 139 1.70 -7.72 2.13
CA VAL A 139 0.29 -7.81 2.51
C VAL A 139 -0.57 -8.02 1.28
N ILE A 140 -1.65 -8.79 1.43
CA ILE A 140 -2.69 -8.94 0.41
C ILE A 140 -4.04 -8.59 1.03
N VAL A 141 -4.81 -7.77 0.34
CA VAL A 141 -6.21 -7.49 0.62
C VAL A 141 -7.06 -8.25 -0.40
N PHE A 142 -7.84 -9.20 0.09
CA PHE A 142 -8.83 -9.90 -0.72
C PHE A 142 -10.21 -9.31 -0.47
N ASP A 143 -10.89 -8.95 -1.55
CA ASP A 143 -12.26 -8.48 -1.54
C ASP A 143 -13.16 -9.50 -2.24
N GLU A 144 -14.45 -9.52 -1.90
CA GLU A 144 -15.41 -10.55 -2.33
C GLU A 144 -15.02 -11.99 -1.96
N ALA A 145 -14.28 -12.20 -0.89
CA ALA A 145 -14.04 -13.50 -0.27
C ALA A 145 -15.27 -13.98 0.53
N PHE A 146 -16.46 -13.97 -0.06
CA PHE A 146 -17.73 -14.18 0.65
C PHE A 146 -18.00 -15.64 1.01
N ASP A 147 -17.84 -16.55 0.05
CA ASP A 147 -18.12 -17.99 0.18
C ASP A 147 -17.21 -18.65 1.22
N THR A 148 -17.80 -19.42 2.13
CA THR A 148 -17.06 -19.98 3.28
C THR A 148 -16.02 -21.00 2.85
N ASP A 149 -16.37 -21.96 2.00
CA ASP A 149 -15.45 -23.03 1.60
C ASP A 149 -14.34 -22.50 0.70
N SER A 150 -14.69 -21.63 -0.25
CA SER A 150 -13.71 -21.05 -1.18
C SER A 150 -12.75 -20.12 -0.44
N ARG A 151 -13.24 -19.31 0.51
CA ARG A 151 -12.39 -18.50 1.38
C ARG A 151 -11.48 -19.37 2.24
N LYS A 152 -11.97 -20.50 2.78
CA LYS A 152 -11.13 -21.42 3.55
C LYS A 152 -9.96 -21.94 2.70
N ILE A 153 -10.24 -22.41 1.49
CA ILE A 153 -9.21 -22.85 0.53
C ILE A 153 -8.18 -21.73 0.27
N LEU A 154 -8.67 -20.51 0.00
CA LEU A 154 -7.80 -19.36 -0.26
C LEU A 154 -6.89 -19.05 0.94
N LEU A 155 -7.47 -18.95 2.15
CA LEU A 155 -6.73 -18.54 3.36
C LEU A 155 -5.81 -19.62 3.91
N GLU A 156 -6.17 -20.89 3.80
CA GLU A 156 -5.28 -22.01 4.14
C GLU A 156 -4.14 -22.12 3.12
N GLY A 157 -4.44 -21.96 1.84
CA GLY A 157 -3.47 -22.08 0.75
C GLY A 157 -2.36 -21.02 0.80
N VAL A 158 -2.68 -19.79 1.21
CA VAL A 158 -1.66 -18.71 1.34
C VAL A 158 -0.99 -18.67 2.71
N ARG A 159 -1.36 -19.53 3.66
CA ARG A 159 -0.96 -19.40 5.08
C ARG A 159 0.53 -19.60 5.34
N SER A 160 1.19 -20.44 4.53
CA SER A 160 2.64 -20.69 4.65
C SER A 160 3.46 -19.43 4.40
N GLU A 161 3.04 -18.60 3.44
CA GLU A 161 3.69 -17.32 3.13
C GLU A 161 3.09 -16.16 3.93
N TYR A 162 1.78 -16.18 4.21
CA TYR A 162 1.04 -15.12 4.90
C TYR A 162 0.36 -15.65 6.18
N PRO A 163 1.12 -15.89 7.26
CA PRO A 163 0.60 -16.54 8.47
C PRO A 163 -0.29 -15.63 9.33
N TYR A 164 -0.18 -14.31 9.19
CA TYR A 164 -0.98 -13.34 9.96
C TYR A 164 -2.20 -12.93 9.15
N GLN A 165 -3.38 -13.38 9.56
CA GLN A 165 -4.62 -13.21 8.80
C GLN A 165 -5.72 -12.62 9.68
N THR A 166 -6.53 -11.73 9.11
CA THR A 166 -7.80 -11.34 9.71
C THR A 166 -8.86 -12.41 9.44
N ASP A 167 -9.96 -12.35 10.20
CA ASP A 167 -11.19 -12.96 9.71
C ASP A 167 -11.75 -12.14 8.54
N VAL A 168 -12.77 -12.66 7.86
CA VAL A 168 -13.59 -11.84 6.96
C VAL A 168 -14.48 -10.91 7.78
N ILE A 169 -14.55 -9.64 7.37
CA ILE A 169 -15.37 -8.65 8.08
C ILE A 169 -16.85 -9.05 8.06
N GLY A 170 -17.57 -8.69 9.12
CA GLY A 170 -19.03 -8.84 9.18
C GLY A 170 -19.52 -10.28 9.36
N ARG A 171 -18.63 -11.25 9.59
CA ARG A 171 -18.98 -12.66 9.87
C ARG A 171 -19.10 -12.95 11.36
N THR A 172 -18.19 -12.42 12.16
CA THR A 172 -18.17 -12.58 13.62
C THR A 172 -17.46 -11.41 14.27
N LYS A 173 -17.78 -11.12 15.53
CA LYS A 173 -17.03 -10.17 16.37
C LYS A 173 -15.80 -10.81 17.02
N LYS A 174 -15.76 -12.14 17.13
CA LYS A 174 -14.68 -12.88 17.79
C LYS A 174 -13.38 -12.73 17.01
N GLY A 175 -12.29 -12.48 17.73
CA GLY A 175 -10.95 -12.38 17.13
C GLY A 175 -10.66 -11.05 16.43
N TRP A 176 -11.51 -10.05 16.60
CA TRP A 176 -11.24 -8.64 16.26
C TRP A 176 -11.02 -7.85 17.55
N ASP A 177 -10.09 -6.89 17.54
CA ASP A 177 -9.84 -6.04 18.71
C ASP A 177 -11.00 -5.06 18.94
N ALA A 178 -11.63 -4.62 17.83
CA ALA A 178 -12.88 -3.88 17.87
C ALA A 178 -13.75 -4.20 16.65
N THR A 179 -15.07 -4.10 16.86
CA THR A 179 -16.07 -4.13 15.79
C THR A 179 -16.85 -2.83 15.84
N LEU A 180 -16.73 -2.03 14.80
CA LEU A 180 -17.30 -0.68 14.70
C LEU A 180 -18.39 -0.61 13.63
N GLY A 181 -19.09 0.52 13.60
CA GLY A 181 -20.16 0.78 12.64
C GLY A 181 -21.42 -0.07 12.86
N LEU A 182 -22.15 -0.38 11.79
CA LEU A 182 -23.42 -1.09 11.86
C LEU A 182 -23.24 -2.60 11.59
N TYR A 183 -22.69 -3.33 12.57
CA TYR A 183 -22.61 -4.78 12.48
C TYR A 183 -24.01 -5.41 12.56
N ARG A 184 -24.42 -6.17 11.53
CA ARG A 184 -25.74 -6.81 11.46
C ARG A 184 -25.64 -8.31 11.63
N PHE A 185 -26.37 -8.88 12.60
CA PHE A 185 -26.45 -10.33 12.80
C PHE A 185 -27.41 -11.00 11.81
N ASP A 186 -28.33 -10.21 11.24
CA ASP A 186 -29.36 -10.60 10.29
C ASP A 186 -28.94 -10.38 8.82
N ALA A 187 -27.73 -9.89 8.56
CA ALA A 187 -27.21 -9.82 7.20
C ALA A 187 -27.09 -11.24 6.62
N PHE A 188 -27.51 -11.40 5.36
CA PHE A 188 -27.45 -12.68 4.66
C PHE A 188 -26.01 -13.17 4.48
N THR A 189 -25.08 -12.25 4.23
CA THR A 189 -23.65 -12.58 4.06
C THR A 189 -22.72 -11.59 4.75
N ASN A 190 -21.46 -12.01 4.91
CA ASN A 190 -20.37 -11.20 5.43
C ASN A 190 -19.96 -10.10 4.43
N GLY A 191 -18.96 -9.28 4.76
CA GLY A 191 -18.53 -8.18 3.89
C GLY A 191 -17.46 -8.53 2.85
N GLY A 192 -16.96 -9.77 2.85
CA GLY A 192 -16.04 -10.28 1.83
C GLY A 192 -14.61 -9.73 1.86
N VAL A 193 -14.27 -8.83 2.78
CA VAL A 193 -12.92 -8.27 2.92
C VAL A 193 -12.10 -9.07 3.92
N VAL A 194 -10.90 -9.50 3.52
CA VAL A 194 -9.89 -10.15 4.36
C VAL A 194 -8.52 -9.53 4.09
N ILE A 195 -7.70 -9.39 5.13
CA ILE A 195 -6.30 -8.98 5.00
C ILE A 195 -5.38 -10.11 5.48
N VAL A 196 -4.39 -10.47 4.68
CA VAL A 196 -3.33 -11.44 5.02
C VAL A 196 -1.96 -10.78 4.92
N SER A 197 -1.04 -11.14 5.81
CA SER A 197 0.25 -10.46 5.97
C SER A 197 1.37 -11.45 6.27
N LYS A 198 2.55 -11.18 5.70
CA LYS A 198 3.82 -11.84 6.10
C LYS A 198 4.27 -11.41 7.49
N TRP A 199 3.89 -10.20 7.88
CA TRP A 199 4.34 -9.52 9.08
C TRP A 199 3.28 -9.53 10.18
N PRO A 200 3.66 -9.57 11.47
CA PRO A 200 2.71 -9.55 12.59
C PRO A 200 1.66 -8.45 12.48
N ILE A 201 0.39 -8.83 12.61
CA ILE A 201 -0.74 -7.90 12.79
C ILE A 201 -0.88 -7.64 14.30
N GLU A 202 -0.62 -6.41 14.72
CA GLU A 202 -0.66 -5.98 16.13
C GLU A 202 -1.99 -5.35 16.54
N GLU A 203 -2.79 -4.94 15.56
CA GLU A 203 -4.14 -4.43 15.77
C GLU A 203 -4.97 -4.77 14.54
N LYS A 204 -6.19 -5.27 14.75
CA LYS A 204 -7.18 -5.54 13.71
C LYS A 204 -8.57 -5.10 14.14
N ILE A 205 -9.15 -4.21 13.35
CA ILE A 205 -10.49 -3.65 13.56
C ILE A 205 -11.32 -3.91 12.31
N GLN A 206 -12.56 -4.35 12.49
CA GLN A 206 -13.54 -4.34 11.42
C GLN A 206 -14.53 -3.18 11.63
N HIS A 207 -14.94 -2.56 10.55
CA HIS A 207 -15.95 -1.51 10.56
C HIS A 207 -16.97 -1.79 9.47
N ILE A 208 -18.23 -2.00 9.86
CA ILE A 208 -19.33 -2.24 8.91
C ILE A 208 -20.00 -0.91 8.62
N PHE A 209 -20.16 -0.56 7.34
CA PHE A 209 -20.69 0.75 6.95
C PHE A 209 -22.06 1.00 7.59
N LYS A 210 -22.28 2.23 8.08
CA LYS A 210 -23.56 2.61 8.70
C LYS A 210 -24.69 2.63 7.69
N GLU A 211 -24.40 3.11 6.49
CA GLU A 211 -25.29 2.95 5.36
C GLU A 211 -25.23 1.50 4.87
N LYS A 212 -26.37 0.82 4.89
CA LYS A 212 -26.49 -0.60 4.54
C LYS A 212 -26.15 -0.90 3.07
N GLY A 213 -26.02 0.13 2.23
CA GLY A 213 -25.97 0.00 0.79
C GLY A 213 -27.35 -0.26 0.18
N CYS A 214 -27.37 -0.55 -1.10
CA CYS A 214 -28.57 -0.75 -1.91
C CYS A 214 -28.37 -1.89 -2.92
N GLY A 215 -29.47 -2.37 -3.50
CA GLY A 215 -29.45 -3.55 -4.35
C GLY A 215 -28.94 -4.80 -3.62
N ALA A 216 -28.14 -5.61 -4.29
CA ALA A 216 -27.59 -6.84 -3.69
C ALA A 216 -26.70 -6.56 -2.48
N ASP A 217 -26.01 -5.41 -2.46
CA ASP A 217 -25.08 -5.04 -1.39
C ASP A 217 -25.78 -4.84 -0.05
N PHE A 218 -27.07 -4.47 -0.05
CA PHE A 218 -27.89 -4.35 1.16
C PHE A 218 -27.90 -5.63 2.01
N LEU A 219 -27.75 -6.80 1.38
CA LEU A 219 -27.79 -8.10 2.03
C LEU A 219 -26.48 -8.48 2.74
N SER A 220 -25.42 -7.68 2.59
CA SER A 220 -24.08 -8.00 3.05
C SER A 220 -23.57 -7.01 4.10
N ASN A 221 -22.75 -7.49 5.04
CA ASN A 221 -22.05 -6.60 5.97
C ASN A 221 -20.84 -5.90 5.29
N LYS A 222 -21.06 -5.15 4.20
CA LYS A 222 -19.99 -4.36 3.55
C LYS A 222 -19.38 -3.36 4.52
N GLY A 223 -18.08 -3.13 4.36
CA GLY A 223 -17.28 -2.36 5.29
C GLY A 223 -15.82 -2.42 4.93
N PHE A 224 -14.99 -2.16 5.93
CA PHE A 224 -13.54 -2.25 5.79
C PHE A 224 -12.91 -2.98 6.97
N ALA A 225 -11.76 -3.60 6.70
CA ALA A 225 -10.83 -4.08 7.70
C ALA A 225 -9.68 -3.09 7.82
N TYR A 226 -9.35 -2.69 9.04
CA TYR A 226 -8.11 -1.99 9.37
C TYR A 226 -7.16 -2.94 10.06
N VAL A 227 -5.89 -2.91 9.65
CA VAL A 227 -4.79 -3.57 10.39
C VAL A 227 -3.63 -2.61 10.62
N ARG A 228 -2.99 -2.72 11.79
CA ARG A 228 -1.63 -2.21 12.02
C ARG A 228 -0.67 -3.38 12.00
N ILE A 229 0.25 -3.40 11.03
CA ILE A 229 1.29 -4.42 10.94
C ILE A 229 2.63 -3.88 11.44
N ASN A 230 3.50 -4.77 11.87
CA ASN A 230 4.87 -4.46 12.26
C ASN A 230 5.87 -5.21 11.37
N LYS A 231 6.48 -4.49 10.43
CA LYS A 231 7.55 -5.01 9.57
C LYS A 231 8.88 -4.48 10.09
N ASN A 232 9.65 -5.38 10.72
CA ASN A 232 10.98 -5.08 11.28
C ASN A 232 11.03 -3.84 12.19
N GLY A 233 10.05 -3.68 13.07
CA GLY A 233 9.96 -2.56 14.02
C GLY A 233 9.21 -1.33 13.47
N LYS A 234 8.97 -1.24 12.16
CA LYS A 234 8.20 -0.16 11.55
C LYS A 234 6.71 -0.50 11.47
N LYS A 235 5.87 0.45 11.89
CA LYS A 235 4.41 0.31 11.86
C LYS A 235 3.83 0.79 10.54
N PHE A 236 2.91 0.00 10.03
CA PHE A 236 2.22 0.24 8.77
C PHE A 236 0.72 0.04 8.98
N HIS A 237 -0.08 0.98 8.52
CA HIS A 237 -1.54 0.99 8.69
C HIS A 237 -2.21 0.74 7.35
N ILE A 238 -3.06 -0.28 7.29
CA ILE A 238 -3.64 -0.76 6.04
C ILE A 238 -5.15 -0.87 6.23
N ILE A 239 -5.90 -0.27 5.31
CA ILE A 239 -7.35 -0.39 5.23
C ILE A 239 -7.71 -1.08 3.92
N GLY A 240 -8.23 -2.30 4.03
CA GLY A 240 -8.87 -3.02 2.93
C GLY A 240 -10.37 -2.77 2.95
N THR A 241 -10.99 -2.50 1.80
CA THR A 241 -12.41 -2.17 1.74
C THR A 241 -13.05 -2.58 0.42
N HIS A 242 -14.33 -2.94 0.49
CA HIS A 242 -15.18 -3.10 -0.68
C HIS A 242 -16.44 -2.26 -0.51
N VAL A 243 -16.53 -1.16 -1.27
CA VAL A 243 -17.64 -0.19 -1.23
C VAL A 243 -18.83 -0.63 -2.09
N GLN A 244 -19.90 0.17 -2.06
CA GLN A 244 -21.12 -0.03 -2.84
C GLN A 244 -20.82 -0.16 -4.34
N ALA A 245 -21.31 -1.24 -4.94
CA ALA A 245 -21.23 -1.48 -6.37
C ALA A 245 -22.13 -0.52 -7.15
N GLN A 246 -21.83 -0.37 -8.45
CA GLN A 246 -22.78 0.23 -9.36
C GLN A 246 -23.94 -0.75 -9.58
N ASP A 247 -25.14 -0.35 -9.17
CA ASP A 247 -26.34 -1.19 -9.23
C ASP A 247 -27.52 -0.31 -9.68
N SER A 248 -28.29 -0.78 -10.66
CA SER A 248 -29.42 -0.03 -11.24
C SER A 248 -30.60 0.11 -10.29
N SER A 249 -30.69 -0.72 -9.26
CA SER A 249 -31.68 -0.60 -8.19
C SER A 249 -31.32 0.48 -7.16
N CYS A 250 -30.12 1.04 -7.22
CA CYS A 250 -29.67 2.12 -6.36
C CYS A 250 -29.98 3.50 -6.93
N ALA A 251 -30.37 4.43 -6.05
CA ALA A 251 -30.38 5.85 -6.39
C ALA A 251 -28.98 6.29 -6.86
N ASN A 252 -28.92 7.04 -7.98
CA ASN A 252 -27.68 7.50 -8.61
C ASN A 252 -26.65 6.39 -8.79
N LEU A 253 -27.06 5.15 -9.07
CA LEU A 253 -26.18 4.01 -9.28
C LEU A 253 -25.22 3.75 -8.09
N GLY A 254 -25.63 4.13 -6.87
CA GLY A 254 -24.84 3.96 -5.65
C GLY A 254 -23.71 4.98 -5.46
N ILE A 255 -23.66 6.06 -6.26
CA ILE A 255 -22.62 7.11 -6.13
C ILE A 255 -22.65 7.73 -4.72
N VAL A 256 -23.84 8.13 -4.25
CA VAL A 256 -24.01 8.75 -2.93
C VAL A 256 -23.58 7.79 -1.82
N SER A 257 -23.93 6.51 -1.94
CA SER A 257 -23.51 5.48 -1.00
C SER A 257 -21.99 5.36 -0.92
N ARG A 258 -21.29 5.33 -2.06
CA ARG A 258 -19.82 5.32 -2.09
C ARG A 258 -19.23 6.57 -1.43
N MET A 259 -19.80 7.76 -1.69
CA MET A 259 -19.34 9.00 -1.05
C MET A 259 -19.46 8.93 0.48
N ASN A 260 -20.58 8.45 0.99
CA ASN A 260 -20.80 8.28 2.43
C ASN A 260 -19.82 7.26 3.03
N GLN A 261 -19.61 6.13 2.35
CA GLN A 261 -18.68 5.08 2.77
C GLN A 261 -17.23 5.56 2.80
N PHE A 262 -16.79 6.34 1.79
CA PHE A 262 -15.46 6.96 1.81
C PHE A 262 -15.32 8.02 2.90
N SER A 263 -16.37 8.81 3.16
CA SER A 263 -16.41 9.76 4.27
C SER A 263 -16.28 9.05 5.63
N GLU A 264 -16.92 7.89 5.77
CA GLU A 264 -16.81 7.06 6.96
C GLU A 264 -15.40 6.49 7.15
N ILE A 265 -14.74 6.02 6.08
CA ILE A 265 -13.32 5.59 6.14
C ILE A 265 -12.41 6.75 6.54
N ARG A 266 -12.62 7.94 5.95
CA ARG A 266 -11.86 9.15 6.30
C ARG A 266 -12.05 9.51 7.78
N SER A 267 -13.28 9.48 8.27
CA SER A 267 -13.60 9.76 9.66
C SER A 267 -12.90 8.78 10.62
N PHE A 268 -12.83 7.49 10.25
CA PHE A 268 -12.06 6.50 10.99
C PHE A 268 -10.56 6.83 11.00
N ILE A 269 -9.98 7.17 9.85
CA ILE A 269 -8.57 7.56 9.73
C ILE A 269 -8.26 8.77 10.62
N ASP A 270 -9.10 9.80 10.57
CA ASP A 270 -8.94 11.02 11.36
C ASP A 270 -9.06 10.71 12.87
N SER A 271 -9.95 9.79 13.25
CA SER A 271 -10.12 9.37 14.66
C SER A 271 -8.91 8.63 15.24
N LYS A 272 -8.13 7.95 14.39
CA LYS A 272 -6.94 7.19 14.81
C LYS A 272 -5.74 8.05 15.16
N LYS A 273 -5.80 9.37 14.90
CA LYS A 273 -4.71 10.32 15.19
C LYS A 273 -3.34 9.80 14.76
N PHE A 274 -3.26 9.15 13.58
CA PHE A 274 -1.97 8.77 13.01
C PHE A 274 -1.04 9.97 13.07
N ARG A 275 0.22 9.79 13.50
CA ARG A 275 1.16 10.91 13.64
C ARG A 275 1.32 11.53 12.25
N ARG A 276 0.55 12.58 11.98
CA ARG A 276 0.77 13.48 10.85
C ARG A 276 2.10 14.15 11.13
N THR A 277 3.19 13.61 10.57
CA THR A 277 4.40 14.40 10.36
C THR A 277 3.94 15.67 9.65
N LYS A 278 4.10 16.81 10.32
CA LYS A 278 3.85 18.14 9.75
C LYS A 278 4.52 18.17 8.38
N TRP A 279 3.74 18.47 7.35
CA TRP A 279 4.30 18.98 6.11
C TRP A 279 4.96 20.30 6.47
N PHE A 280 6.30 20.36 6.36
CA PHE A 280 7.02 21.63 6.32
C PHE A 280 6.87 22.21 4.91
#